data_AF-A0AAU6ST74-F1
#
_entry.id   AF-A0AAU6ST74-F1
#
_cell.length_a   1.000
_cell.length_b   1.000
_cell.length_c   1.000
_cell.angle_alpha   90.00
_cell.angle_beta   90.00
_cell.angle_gamma   90.00
#
_symmetry.space_group_name_H-M   'P 1'
#
loop_
_entity.id
_entity.type
_entity.pdbx_description
1 polymer ?
#
loop_
_entity_poly.entity_id
_entity_poly.type
_entity_poly.pdbx_seq_one_letter_code
_entity_poly.pdbx_strand_id
1 'polypeptide(L)' 'MPLSFSDIVIPKPPASHHESKAHQQLRQAYLHEREQLLASEIELNRSKVIVIDEQGRVIRLSLMLEH' A
#
# COMPACT_ATOMS: atom_id res chain seq x y z
N MET A 1 10.62 4.30 -38.19
CA MET A 1 9.61 5.14 -37.50
C MET A 1 10.13 5.43 -36.10
N PRO A 2 10.24 6.69 -35.67
CA PRO A 2 10.56 6.96 -34.27
C PRO A 2 9.31 6.76 -33.41
N LEU A 3 9.47 6.07 -32.29
CA LEU A 3 8.43 5.88 -31.27
C LEU A 3 8.20 7.23 -30.58
N SER A 4 7.00 7.78 -30.69
CA SER A 4 6.60 8.97 -29.94
C SER A 4 6.38 8.55 -28.48
N PHE A 5 7.23 9.02 -27.57
CA PHE A 5 6.98 8.91 -26.14
C PHE A 5 5.96 9.99 -25.76
N SER A 6 4.82 9.59 -25.22
CA SER A 6 3.81 10.50 -24.70
C SER A 6 4.18 10.86 -23.26
N ASP A 7 4.49 12.13 -23.01
CA ASP A 7 4.72 12.62 -21.66
C ASP A 7 3.40 12.88 -20.94
N ILE A 8 3.31 12.44 -19.68
CA ILE A 8 2.16 12.75 -18.82
C ILE A 8 2.33 14.20 -18.33
N VAL A 9 1.59 15.11 -18.95
CA VAL A 9 1.51 16.50 -18.49
C VAL A 9 0.53 16.56 -17.32
N ILE A 10 1.05 16.68 -16.09
CA ILE A 10 0.22 16.96 -14.91
C ILE A 10 0.01 18.48 -14.86
N PRO A 11 -1.21 18.99 -15.13
CA PRO A 11 -1.46 20.42 -15.03
C PRO A 11 -1.25 20.87 -13.59
N LYS A 12 -0.37 21.86 -13.41
CA LYS A 12 -0.11 22.45 -12.09
C LYS A 12 -1.39 23.12 -11.60
N PRO A 13 -1.95 22.71 -10.44
CA PRO A 13 -3.13 23.39 -9.90
C PRO A 13 -2.81 24.87 -9.65
N PRO A 14 -3.79 25.78 -9.82
CA PRO A 14 -3.60 27.21 -9.62
C PRO A 14 -3.04 27.46 -8.21
N ALA A 15 -1.99 28.27 -8.14
CA ALA A 15 -1.23 28.52 -6.92
C ALA A 15 -1.99 29.47 -5.97
N SER A 16 -3.08 29.02 -5.33
CA SER A 16 -3.69 29.74 -4.20
C SER A 16 -4.83 28.96 -3.53
N HIS A 17 -4.58 27.74 -3.06
CA HIS A 17 -5.37 27.19 -1.97
C HIS A 17 -4.48 27.14 -0.74
N HIS A 18 -4.67 28.08 0.19
CA HIS A 18 -4.23 27.84 1.57
C HIS A 18 -4.91 26.53 1.98
N GLU A 19 -4.13 25.47 2.17
CA GLU A 19 -4.67 24.19 2.64
C GLU A 19 -5.46 24.48 3.91
N SER A 20 -6.77 24.20 3.89
CA SER A 20 -7.57 24.38 5.09
C SER A 20 -7.03 23.45 6.19
N LYS A 21 -7.19 23.84 7.45
CA LYS A 21 -6.79 23.01 8.59
C LYS A 21 -7.37 21.59 8.49
N ALA A 22 -8.59 21.45 7.93
CA ALA A 22 -9.22 20.16 7.65
C ALA A 22 -8.46 19.35 6.60
N HIS A 23 -7.99 19.96 5.50
CA HIS A 23 -7.16 19.26 4.50
C HIS A 23 -5.86 18.75 5.10
N GLN A 24 -5.20 19.56 5.93
CA GLN A 24 -3.98 19.15 6.62
C GLN A 24 -4.23 17.97 7.57
N GLN A 25 -5.32 18.02 8.34
CA GLN A 25 -5.70 16.93 9.24
C GLN A 25 -6.03 15.64 8.49
N LEU A 26 -6.81 15.72 7.41
CA LEU A 26 -7.14 14.56 6.59
C LEU A 26 -5.89 13.95 5.94
N ARG A 27 -4.97 14.80 5.46
CA ARG A 27 -3.69 14.33 4.92
C ARG A 27 -2.86 13.61 5.98
N GLN A 28 -2.75 14.16 7.18
CA GLN A 28 -2.02 13.52 8.28
C GLN A 28 -2.68 12.20 8.70
N ALA A 29 -4.00 12.17 8.83
CA ALA A 29 -4.74 10.95 9.15
C ALA A 29 -4.53 9.86 8.08
N TYR A 30 -4.58 10.23 6.79
CA TYR A 30 -4.31 9.32 5.69
C TYR A 30 -2.88 8.76 5.75
N LEU A 31 -1.88 9.62 5.96
CA LEU A 31 -0.49 9.18 6.03
C LEU A 31 -0.27 8.22 7.20
N HIS A 32 -0.85 8.54 8.35
CA HIS A 32 -0.79 7.69 9.53
C HIS A 32 -1.43 6.31 9.28
N GLU A 33 -2.65 6.29 8.75
CA GLU A 33 -3.37 5.04 8.47
C GLU A 33 -2.63 4.20 7.42
N ARG A 34 -2.02 4.85 6.42
CA ARG A 34 -1.21 4.18 5.42
C ARG A 34 0.02 3.50 6.02
N GLU A 35 0.70 4.14 6.97
CA GLU A 35 1.83 3.53 7.68
C GLU A 35 1.39 2.33 8.51
N GLN A 36 0.26 2.44 9.23
CA GLN A 36 -0.29 1.32 10.02
C GLN A 36 -0.70 0.13 9.14
N LEU A 37 -1.34 0.41 8.00
CA LEU A 37 -1.72 -0.62 7.05
C LEU A 37 -0.51 -1.35 6.49
N LEU A 38 0.55 -0.62 6.13
CA LEU A 38 1.79 -1.22 5.63
C LEU A 38 2.44 -2.13 6.67
N ALA A 39 2.49 -1.70 7.94
CA ALA A 39 3.01 -2.52 9.02
C ALA A 39 2.18 -3.82 9.18
N SER A 40 0.86 -3.69 9.17
CA SER A 40 -0.09 -4.80 9.29
C SER A 40 0.04 -5.80 8.13
N GLU A 41 0.18 -5.31 6.90
CA GLU A 41 0.38 -6.15 5.72
C GLU A 41 1.69 -6.94 5.78
N ILE A 42 2.78 -6.29 6.22
CA ILE A 42 4.07 -6.94 6.39
C ILE A 42 3.98 -8.05 7.45
N GLU A 43 3.34 -7.77 8.58
CA GLU A 43 3.16 -8.74 9.66
C GLU A 43 2.28 -9.91 9.22
N LEU A 44 1.16 -9.64 8.56
CA LEU A 44 0.30 -10.67 7.98
C LEU A 44 1.01 -11.50 6.91
N ASN A 45 1.95 -10.92 6.17
CA ASN A 45 2.73 -11.67 5.20
C ASN A 45 3.72 -12.61 5.91
N ARG A 46 4.40 -12.11 6.94
CA ARG A 46 5.36 -12.88 7.75
C ARG A 46 4.70 -13.99 8.56
N SER A 47 3.46 -13.81 9.01
CA SER A 47 2.72 -14.81 9.80
C SER A 47 2.10 -15.94 8.97
N LYS A 48 2.17 -15.88 7.63
CA LYS A 48 1.67 -16.93 6.75
C LYS A 48 2.58 -18.16 6.81
N VAL A 49 2.04 -19.24 7.36
CA VAL A 49 2.63 -20.57 7.31
C VAL A 49 1.91 -21.38 6.25
N ILE A 50 2.66 -21.87 5.26
CA ILE A 50 2.14 -22.75 4.21
C ILE A 50 2.61 -24.17 4.50
N VAL A 51 1.65 -25.09 4.61
CA VAL A 51 1.93 -26.52 4.72
C VAL A 51 1.87 -27.11 3.32
N ILE A 52 2.91 -27.86 2.95
CA ILE A 52 3.10 -28.45 1.62
C ILE A 52 3.22 -29.96 1.78
N ASP A 53 2.60 -30.74 0.89
CA ASP A 53 2.77 -32.19 0.83
C ASP A 53 4.09 -32.61 0.16
N GLU A 54 4.39 -33.91 0.17
CA GLU A 54 5.62 -34.46 -0.43
C GLU A 54 5.73 -34.22 -1.95
N GLN A 55 4.62 -33.90 -2.62
CA GLN A 55 4.58 -33.61 -4.05
C GLN A 55 4.64 -32.11 -4.35
N GLY A 56 4.85 -31.27 -3.34
CA GLY A 56 4.96 -29.82 -3.51
C GLY A 56 3.61 -29.10 -3.59
N ARG A 57 2.49 -29.77 -3.30
CA ARG A 57 1.15 -29.16 -3.33
C ARG A 57 0.83 -28.50 -1.99
N VAL A 58 0.27 -27.30 -2.05
CA VAL A 58 -0.19 -26.57 -0.85
C VAL A 58 -1.41 -27.29 -0.28
N ILE A 59 -1.29 -27.78 0.96
CA ILE A 59 -2.37 -28.49 1.65
C ILE A 59 -3.05 -27.64 2.72
N ARG A 60 -2.38 -26.60 3.23
CA ARG A 60 -2.97 -25.69 4.21
C ARG A 60 -2.24 -24.34 4.24
N LEU A 61 -3.00 -23.26 4.38
CA LEU A 61 -2.48 -21.95 4.76
C LEU A 61 -2.96 -21.64 6.19
N SER A 62 -2.04 -21.31 7.08
CA SER A 62 -2.34 -20.94 8.47
C SER A 62 -1.72 -19.58 8.75
N LEU A 63 -2.46 -18.73 9.46
CA LEU A 63 -1.98 -17.45 9.97
C LEU A 63 -1.64 -17.64 11.45
N MET A 64 -0.38 -17.44 11.81
CA MET A 64 0.04 -17.36 13.21
C MET A 64 -0.09 -15.90 13.65
N LEU A 65 -1.27 -15.53 14.17
CA LEU A 65 -1.42 -14.26 14.87
C LEU A 65 -0.75 -14.41 16.23
N GLU A 66 0.54 -14.07 16.32
CA GLU A 66 1.25 -13.98 17.60
C GLU A 66 0.94 -12.67 18.36
N HIS A 67 0.30 -11.70 17.68
CA HIS A 67 -0.27 -10.49 18.27
C HIS A 67 -1.77 -10.41 18.00
#